data_AF-A0A959BMC2-F1
#
_entry.id   AF-A0A959BMC2-F1
#
_cell.length_a   1.000
_cell.length_b   1.000
_cell.length_c   1.000
_cell.angle_alpha   90.00
_cell.angle_beta   90.00
_cell.angle_gamma   90.00
#
_symmetry.space_group_name_H-M   'P 1'
#
loop_
_entity.id
_entity.type
_entity.pdbx_description
1 polymer ?
#
loop_
_entity_poly.entity_id
_entity_poly.type
_entity_poly.pdbx_seq_one_letter_code
_entity_poly.pdbx_strand_id
1 'polypeptide(L)'
;MTPPILSRKDMPFCPGCGHGIAVKNLAKALEEAGYDPLDAIIVSDIGCAGLVDSIFATHTIHGLHGRAPALALGVSLGLIDPDKKVIAIQGDGGATIGLQHLLEAARRNVDMTLIVLNNLLYGMTGGQMSGLSTQAFKAGHLIEDDTPPFDVVQLMHEAGAAFSCRITAPGEFKAHFIEALATSGFSLIEVACLCPSHGVKKLKELADVAMGDLKLAYERAPARAEYRETAPLFGLEKPVATANRSTIKERLGLVIAGSAGGGVQSAARLIANAGILSGLHVTMKGEYPITVGAGFSAAEVILSRKPIHYTGLESPDVVVAVTEDGMAKARSRKKEHTTLVLDSKLREEAFPNAIYGDFQKEGGKQGAALYAAAFWLVREGVLEIEALLEAARKHKHSEALVELIEKAGTVNSER
;
A
#
# COMPACT_ATOMS: atom_id res chain seq x y z
N MET A 1 -14.69 -15.79 21.44
CA MET A 1 -13.22 -15.84 21.33
C MET A 1 -12.81 -14.63 20.51
N THR A 2 -11.94 -13.79 21.05
CA THR A 2 -11.33 -12.70 20.30
C THR A 2 -10.62 -13.27 19.05
N PRO A 3 -10.77 -12.65 17.87
CA PRO A 3 -9.99 -13.04 16.69
C PRO A 3 -8.48 -12.90 16.96
N PRO A 4 -7.63 -13.79 16.40
CA PRO A 4 -6.19 -13.71 16.61
C PRO A 4 -5.60 -12.41 16.03
N ILE A 5 -4.48 -11.93 16.58
CA ILE A 5 -3.80 -10.73 16.10
C ILE A 5 -3.25 -10.91 14.67
N LEU A 6 -2.83 -12.14 14.33
CA LEU A 6 -2.39 -12.50 12.99
C LEU A 6 -3.50 -13.24 12.23
N SER A 7 -3.80 -12.76 11.02
CA SER A 7 -4.85 -13.33 10.15
C SER A 7 -4.44 -14.65 9.49
N ARG A 8 -3.14 -14.95 9.40
CA ARG A 8 -2.60 -16.23 8.92
C ARG A 8 -1.29 -16.60 9.61
N LYS A 9 -0.93 -17.89 9.56
CA LYS A 9 0.31 -18.43 10.16
C LYS A 9 1.55 -18.22 9.29
N ASP A 10 1.34 -18.13 7.97
CA ASP A 10 2.44 -18.03 7.00
C ASP A 10 3.03 -16.62 6.98
N MET A 11 4.33 -16.57 7.24
CA MET A 11 5.10 -15.34 7.26
C MET A 11 5.54 -14.95 5.84
N PRO A 12 5.45 -13.67 5.44
CA PRO A 12 5.85 -13.20 4.11
C PRO A 12 7.38 -13.09 3.95
N PHE A 13 8.16 -13.75 4.80
CA PHE A 13 9.61 -13.64 4.87
C PHE A 13 10.29 -14.92 4.39
N CYS A 14 11.58 -14.82 4.05
CA CYS A 14 12.42 -15.99 3.76
C CYS A 14 12.43 -16.97 4.96
N PRO A 15 12.50 -18.29 4.71
CA PRO A 15 12.66 -19.29 5.77
C PRO A 15 13.85 -18.98 6.68
N GLY A 16 13.61 -18.95 8.00
CA GLY A 16 14.64 -18.61 9.00
C GLY A 16 14.88 -17.11 9.21
N CYS A 17 14.10 -16.22 8.60
CA CYS A 17 14.21 -14.78 8.82
C CYS A 17 13.84 -14.39 10.27
N GLY A 18 14.73 -13.62 10.92
CA GLY A 18 14.52 -13.11 12.27
C GLY A 18 13.30 -12.19 12.40
N HIS A 19 12.94 -11.45 11.35
CA HIS A 19 11.72 -10.62 11.32
C HIS A 19 10.46 -11.45 11.61
N GLY A 20 10.37 -12.67 11.07
CA GLY A 20 9.23 -13.55 11.32
C GLY A 20 9.14 -14.02 12.78
N ILE A 21 10.28 -14.15 13.47
CA ILE A 21 10.33 -14.50 14.91
C ILE A 21 9.85 -13.30 15.74
N ALA A 22 10.35 -12.10 15.45
CA ALA A 22 9.96 -10.87 16.13
C ALA A 22 8.44 -10.61 16.00
N VAL A 23 7.88 -10.73 14.79
CA VAL A 23 6.45 -10.51 14.52
C VAL A 23 5.56 -11.52 15.23
N LYS A 24 5.98 -12.79 15.31
CA LYS A 24 5.24 -13.81 16.08
C LYS A 24 5.23 -13.48 17.57
N ASN A 25 6.35 -13.00 18.12
CA ASN A 25 6.41 -12.63 19.53
C ASN A 25 5.62 -11.35 19.83
N LEU A 26 5.64 -10.37 18.91
CA LEU A 26 4.79 -9.18 18.96
C LEU A 26 3.30 -9.55 19.04
N ALA A 27 2.82 -10.39 18.12
CA ALA A 27 1.42 -10.81 18.13
C ALA A 27 1.02 -11.51 19.43
N LYS A 28 1.86 -12.46 19.90
CA LYS A 28 1.62 -13.15 21.17
C LYS A 28 1.64 -12.21 22.37
N ALA A 29 2.51 -11.22 22.38
CA ALA A 29 2.60 -10.27 23.48
C ALA A 29 1.36 -9.35 23.54
N LEU A 30 0.80 -8.97 22.40
CA LEU A 30 -0.50 -8.27 22.34
C LEU A 30 -1.63 -9.15 22.88
N GLU A 31 -1.70 -10.42 22.47
CA GLU A 31 -2.71 -11.39 22.94
C GLU A 31 -2.60 -11.64 24.45
N GLU A 32 -1.38 -11.82 24.97
CA GLU A 32 -1.11 -12.04 26.41
C GLU A 32 -1.39 -10.80 27.26
N ALA A 33 -1.19 -9.60 26.69
CA ALA A 33 -1.55 -8.34 27.32
C ALA A 33 -3.06 -8.03 27.24
N GLY A 34 -3.86 -8.87 26.58
CA GLY A 34 -5.31 -8.75 26.51
C GLY A 34 -5.83 -7.76 25.48
N TYR A 35 -5.03 -7.38 24.48
CA TYR A 35 -5.47 -6.51 23.38
C TYR A 35 -6.19 -7.32 22.30
N ASP A 36 -7.34 -6.82 21.86
CA ASP A 36 -8.03 -7.33 20.68
C ASP A 36 -7.41 -6.71 19.40
N PRO A 37 -7.60 -7.29 18.19
CA PRO A 37 -7.00 -6.74 16.98
C PRO A 37 -7.35 -5.27 16.68
N LEU A 38 -8.54 -4.81 17.08
CA LEU A 38 -8.97 -3.42 16.86
C LEU A 38 -8.43 -2.44 17.92
N ASP A 39 -7.70 -2.93 18.92
CA ASP A 39 -7.01 -2.10 19.91
C ASP A 39 -5.60 -1.70 19.44
N ALA A 40 -5.06 -2.41 18.46
CA ALA A 40 -3.74 -2.14 17.88
C ALA A 40 -3.84 -1.45 16.51
N ILE A 41 -2.96 -0.48 16.28
CA ILE A 41 -2.77 0.18 15.00
C ILE A 41 -1.31 -0.01 14.59
N ILE A 42 -1.09 -0.83 13.57
CA ILE A 42 0.25 -1.12 13.03
C ILE A 42 0.56 -0.15 11.89
N VAL A 43 1.66 0.59 12.02
CA VAL A 43 2.18 1.48 10.97
C VAL A 43 3.52 0.96 10.50
N SER A 44 3.59 0.38 9.31
CA SER A 44 4.85 -0.18 8.82
C SER A 44 5.57 0.71 7.81
N ASP A 45 6.85 0.43 7.61
CA ASP A 45 7.71 1.11 6.66
C ASP A 45 7.98 0.29 5.38
N ILE A 46 8.52 0.92 4.33
CA ILE A 46 9.02 0.20 3.15
C ILE A 46 10.22 -0.69 3.53
N GLY A 47 10.17 -1.95 3.12
CA GLY A 47 11.23 -2.94 3.33
C GLY A 47 10.67 -4.31 3.68
N CYS A 48 11.52 -5.31 3.92
CA CYS A 48 11.04 -6.63 4.34
C CYS A 48 10.12 -6.52 5.55
N ALA A 49 10.53 -5.72 6.54
CA ALA A 49 9.76 -5.44 7.77
C ALA A 49 8.31 -4.98 7.50
N GLY A 50 8.04 -4.26 6.40
CA GLY A 50 6.70 -3.77 6.05
C GLY A 50 5.77 -4.78 5.40
N LEU A 51 6.28 -5.95 4.98
CA LEU A 51 5.44 -7.01 4.40
C LEU A 51 4.42 -7.57 5.40
N VAL A 52 4.62 -7.30 6.69
CA VAL A 52 3.83 -7.78 7.82
C VAL A 52 2.41 -7.22 7.85
N ASP A 53 2.15 -6.07 7.23
CA ASP A 53 0.82 -5.43 7.29
C ASP A 53 -0.28 -6.38 6.81
N SER A 54 0.00 -7.10 5.72
CA SER A 54 -0.98 -8.01 5.11
C SER A 54 -1.39 -9.21 6.00
N ILE A 55 -0.67 -9.44 7.10
CA ILE A 55 -0.93 -10.57 8.00
C ILE A 55 -1.43 -10.15 9.38
N PHE A 56 -1.49 -8.86 9.69
CA PHE A 56 -2.16 -8.38 10.91
C PHE A 56 -3.66 -8.26 10.67
N ALA A 57 -4.46 -8.75 11.62
CA ALA A 57 -5.91 -8.57 11.64
C ALA A 57 -6.32 -7.21 12.27
N THR A 58 -5.36 -6.31 12.45
CA THR A 58 -5.49 -5.03 13.13
C THR A 58 -5.78 -3.90 12.14
N HIS A 59 -5.86 -2.65 12.62
CA HIS A 59 -5.69 -1.51 11.72
C HIS A 59 -4.25 -1.49 11.20
N THR A 60 -4.06 -1.34 9.89
CA THR A 60 -2.72 -1.34 9.27
C THR A 60 -2.54 -0.17 8.31
N ILE A 61 -1.40 0.50 8.40
CA ILE A 61 -1.01 1.61 7.51
C ILE A 61 0.38 1.31 6.97
N HIS A 62 0.47 1.08 5.65
CA HIS A 62 1.76 0.93 4.97
C HIS A 62 2.30 2.30 4.59
N GLY A 63 3.39 2.70 5.24
CA GLY A 63 4.03 4.01 5.05
C GLY A 63 4.93 4.11 3.82
N LEU A 64 5.57 5.28 3.69
CA LEU A 64 6.68 5.50 2.76
C LEU A 64 8.01 5.28 3.47
N HIS A 65 9.08 4.99 2.72
CA HIS A 65 10.38 4.64 3.28
C HIS A 65 10.91 5.67 4.30
N GLY A 66 11.15 5.21 5.54
CA GLY A 66 11.55 6.02 6.69
C GLY A 66 10.50 7.02 7.15
N ARG A 67 9.21 6.82 6.84
CA ARG A 67 8.11 7.71 7.26
C ARG A 67 7.14 7.07 8.24
N ALA A 68 7.30 5.78 8.56
CA ALA A 68 6.52 5.12 9.61
C ALA A 68 6.51 5.87 10.95
N PRO A 69 7.64 6.41 11.48
CA PRO A 69 7.61 7.20 12.72
C PRO A 69 6.72 8.44 12.61
N ALA A 70 6.81 9.17 11.49
CA ALA A 70 6.03 10.40 11.29
C ALA A 70 4.54 10.11 11.13
N LEU A 71 4.18 9.05 10.40
CA LEU A 71 2.80 8.62 10.23
C LEU A 71 2.20 8.13 11.55
N ALA A 72 2.92 7.28 12.29
CA ALA A 72 2.49 6.78 13.59
C ALA A 72 2.34 7.90 14.61
N LEU A 73 3.23 8.90 14.61
CA LEU A 73 3.09 10.10 15.42
C LEU A 73 1.79 10.84 15.11
N GLY A 74 1.47 11.03 13.82
CA GLY A 74 0.22 11.68 13.41
C GLY A 74 -1.02 10.87 13.81
N VAL A 75 -0.96 9.55 13.68
CA VAL A 75 -2.03 8.63 14.12
C VAL A 75 -2.25 8.75 15.63
N SER A 76 -1.18 8.67 16.43
CA SER A 76 -1.25 8.78 17.89
C SER A 76 -1.84 10.12 18.34
N LEU A 77 -1.40 11.24 17.73
CA LEU A 77 -1.96 12.56 18.05
C LEU A 77 -3.42 12.74 17.61
N GLY A 78 -3.84 12.06 16.55
CA GLY A 78 -5.22 12.08 16.06
C GLY A 78 -6.15 11.10 16.78
N LEU A 79 -5.60 10.20 17.58
CA LEU A 79 -6.34 9.17 18.29
C LEU A 79 -6.93 9.73 19.57
N ILE A 80 -8.26 9.70 19.68
CA ILE A 80 -8.97 10.19 20.86
C ILE A 80 -9.05 9.10 21.94
N ASP A 81 -9.04 7.84 21.52
CA ASP A 81 -9.14 6.67 22.38
C ASP A 81 -7.76 6.32 22.99
N PRO A 82 -7.56 6.55 24.31
CA PRO A 82 -6.26 6.34 24.96
C PRO A 82 -5.93 4.85 25.17
N ASP A 83 -6.90 3.96 25.03
CA ASP A 83 -6.69 2.52 25.25
C ASP A 83 -6.07 1.85 24.01
N LYS A 84 -6.16 2.51 22.85
CA LYS A 84 -5.58 2.02 21.60
C LYS A 84 -4.07 2.23 21.54
N LYS A 85 -3.36 1.23 21.00
CA LYS A 85 -1.91 1.21 20.90
C LYS A 85 -1.45 1.44 19.47
N VAL A 86 -0.66 2.49 19.28
CA VAL A 86 0.00 2.78 18.01
C VAL A 86 1.39 2.16 18.02
N ILE A 87 1.63 1.24 17.09
CA ILE A 87 2.89 0.48 16.98
C ILE A 87 3.46 0.68 15.58
N ALA A 88 4.62 1.33 15.51
CA ALA A 88 5.37 1.46 14.27
C ALA A 88 6.36 0.29 14.10
N ILE A 89 6.48 -0.26 12.89
CA ILE A 89 7.43 -1.34 12.56
C ILE A 89 8.28 -0.90 11.36
N GLN A 90 9.59 -0.85 11.51
CA GLN A 90 10.50 -0.54 10.41
C GLN A 90 11.78 -1.39 10.45
N GLY A 91 12.47 -1.49 9.33
CA GLY A 91 13.84 -2.03 9.30
C GLY A 91 14.87 -0.97 9.70
N ASP A 92 16.12 -1.39 9.89
CA ASP A 92 17.27 -0.52 10.16
C ASP A 92 17.54 0.47 9.01
N GLY A 93 17.25 0.09 7.76
CA GLY A 93 17.29 1.03 6.64
C GLY A 93 16.22 2.11 6.68
N GLY A 94 15.01 1.74 7.13
CA GLY A 94 13.95 2.69 7.44
C GLY A 94 14.37 3.67 8.52
N ALA A 95 15.01 3.17 9.59
CA ALA A 95 15.57 4.00 10.65
C ALA A 95 16.69 4.94 10.15
N THR A 96 17.48 4.50 9.15
CA THR A 96 18.55 5.31 8.56
C THR A 96 17.98 6.52 7.80
N ILE A 97 17.11 6.30 6.81
CA ILE A 97 16.49 7.41 6.05
C ILE A 97 15.42 8.17 6.86
N GLY A 98 14.89 7.54 7.91
CA GLY A 98 13.89 8.07 8.81
C GLY A 98 14.44 8.71 10.08
N LEU A 99 15.76 8.86 10.22
CA LEU A 99 16.42 9.26 11.47
C LEU A 99 15.86 10.55 12.08
N GLN A 100 15.60 11.56 11.24
CA GLN A 100 15.02 12.82 11.72
C GLN A 100 13.61 12.65 12.29
N HIS A 101 12.79 11.78 11.69
CA HIS A 101 11.43 11.50 12.18
C HIS A 101 11.45 10.73 13.50
N LEU A 102 12.42 9.82 13.66
CA LEU A 102 12.68 9.13 14.92
C LEU A 102 13.05 10.11 16.02
N LEU A 103 14.04 10.97 15.75
CA LEU A 103 14.48 12.01 16.69
C LEU A 103 13.31 12.92 17.10
N GLU A 104 12.49 13.36 16.15
CA GLU A 104 11.33 14.22 16.46
C GLU A 104 10.24 13.48 17.25
N ALA A 105 9.99 12.20 16.99
CA ALA A 105 9.02 11.41 17.73
C ALA A 105 9.47 11.22 19.20
N ALA A 106 10.73 10.87 19.41
CA ALA A 106 11.34 10.78 20.74
C ALA A 106 11.37 12.14 21.45
N ARG A 107 11.82 13.20 20.76
CA ARG A 107 11.88 14.57 21.30
C ARG A 107 10.51 15.08 21.73
N ARG A 108 9.45 14.76 20.99
CA ARG A 108 8.08 15.11 21.35
C ARG A 108 7.49 14.17 22.40
N ASN A 109 8.04 12.98 22.58
CA ASN A 109 7.54 11.95 23.50
C ASN A 109 6.06 11.64 23.28
N VAL A 110 5.67 11.43 22.02
CA VAL A 110 4.28 11.07 21.66
C VAL A 110 4.03 9.63 22.04
N ASP A 111 2.84 9.32 22.56
CA ASP A 111 2.48 8.00 23.08
C ASP A 111 2.36 6.95 21.96
N MET A 112 3.44 6.25 21.69
CA MET A 112 3.55 5.22 20.65
C MET A 112 4.79 4.35 20.86
N THR A 113 4.73 3.10 20.41
CA THR A 113 5.88 2.19 20.40
C THR A 113 6.42 2.03 19.00
N LEU A 114 7.73 2.12 18.81
CA LEU A 114 8.39 1.86 17.54
C LEU A 114 9.36 0.70 17.67
N ILE A 115 9.26 -0.25 16.74
CA ILE A 115 10.11 -1.43 16.65
C ILE A 115 11.02 -1.30 15.43
N VAL A 116 12.34 -1.31 15.66
CA VAL A 116 13.36 -1.43 14.62
C VAL A 116 13.78 -2.90 14.52
N LEU A 117 13.37 -3.55 13.45
CA LEU A 117 13.78 -4.91 13.13
C LEU A 117 15.15 -4.90 12.43
N ASN A 118 16.21 -4.75 13.23
CA ASN A 118 17.57 -4.53 12.76
C ASN A 118 18.21 -5.83 12.25
N ASN A 119 18.42 -5.92 10.93
CA ASN A 119 19.20 -7.01 10.33
C ASN A 119 20.50 -6.52 9.67
N LEU A 120 20.89 -5.27 9.95
CA LEU A 120 22.10 -4.58 9.51
C LEU A 120 22.28 -4.40 8.00
N LEU A 121 21.21 -4.53 7.21
CA LEU A 121 21.28 -4.36 5.76
C LEU A 121 19.92 -4.08 5.12
N TYR A 122 19.93 -3.63 3.87
CA TYR A 122 18.71 -3.44 3.10
C TYR A 122 18.34 -4.75 2.39
N GLY A 123 17.69 -5.66 3.11
CA GLY A 123 17.39 -7.00 2.61
C GLY A 123 16.54 -7.03 1.33
N MET A 124 15.51 -6.18 1.26
CA MET A 124 14.57 -6.15 0.13
C MET A 124 15.23 -5.69 -1.18
N THR A 125 16.28 -4.86 -1.09
CA THR A 125 16.95 -4.28 -2.26
C THR A 125 18.23 -5.02 -2.65
N GLY A 126 18.55 -6.14 -1.98
CA GLY A 126 19.69 -7.00 -2.34
C GLY A 126 20.88 -6.95 -1.37
N GLY A 127 20.70 -6.42 -0.16
CA GLY A 127 21.69 -6.51 0.91
C GLY A 127 22.70 -5.37 0.97
N GLN A 128 22.31 -4.15 0.57
CA GLN A 128 23.13 -2.95 0.75
C GLN A 128 23.30 -2.60 2.24
N MET A 129 24.32 -1.81 2.56
CA MET A 129 24.57 -1.31 3.92
C MET A 129 23.49 -0.30 4.35
N SER A 130 23.16 -0.32 5.64
CA SER A 130 22.36 0.68 6.35
C SER A 130 23.25 1.57 7.23
N GLY A 131 22.69 2.63 7.80
CA GLY A 131 23.38 3.45 8.80
C GLY A 131 23.59 2.74 10.14
N LEU A 132 23.00 1.57 10.35
CA LEU A 132 23.22 0.72 11.52
C LEU A 132 24.18 -0.43 11.21
N SER A 133 24.60 -0.63 9.95
CA SER A 133 25.54 -1.68 9.58
C SER A 133 26.87 -1.53 10.31
N THR A 134 27.32 -2.61 10.95
CA THR A 134 28.66 -2.69 11.55
C THR A 134 29.75 -2.82 10.49
N GLN A 135 31.00 -2.59 10.87
CA GLN A 135 32.15 -2.68 9.95
C GLN A 135 32.23 -4.02 9.19
N ALA A 136 31.86 -5.11 9.85
CA ALA A 136 31.82 -6.42 9.23
C ALA A 136 30.73 -6.52 8.14
N PHE A 137 29.58 -5.87 8.37
CA PHE A 137 28.54 -5.69 7.36
C PHE A 137 28.94 -4.73 6.25
N LYS A 138 29.86 -3.79 6.52
CA LYS A 138 30.41 -2.87 5.51
C LYS A 138 31.53 -3.45 4.63
N ALA A 139 32.26 -4.45 5.13
CA ALA A 139 33.34 -5.08 4.39
C ALA A 139 32.85 -5.70 3.06
N GLY A 140 33.58 -5.40 1.97
CA GLY A 140 33.33 -5.95 0.63
C GLY A 140 32.37 -5.13 -0.25
N HIS A 141 31.93 -3.96 0.18
CA HIS A 141 31.17 -3.02 -0.64
C HIS A 141 32.10 -2.08 -1.43
N LEU A 142 31.56 -1.44 -2.49
CA LEU A 142 32.34 -0.60 -3.43
C LEU A 142 32.94 0.67 -2.81
N ILE A 143 32.49 1.06 -1.63
CA ILE A 143 32.92 2.26 -0.90
C ILE A 143 33.53 1.79 0.41
N GLU A 144 34.77 2.19 0.69
CA GLU A 144 35.33 2.10 2.03
C GLU A 144 34.62 3.12 2.92
N ASP A 145 33.90 2.65 3.92
CA ASP A 145 33.11 3.46 4.85
C ASP A 145 33.45 3.08 6.29
N ASP A 146 34.28 3.91 6.94
CA ASP A 146 34.68 3.75 8.34
C ASP A 146 33.70 4.44 9.31
N THR A 147 32.62 5.02 8.82
CA THR A 147 31.62 5.71 9.66
C THR A 147 31.09 4.74 10.73
N PRO A 148 31.03 5.13 12.01
CA PRO A 148 30.46 4.27 13.04
C PRO A 148 28.96 4.03 12.81
N PRO A 149 28.42 2.85 13.15
CA PRO A 149 26.99 2.61 13.09
C PRO A 149 26.25 3.49 14.11
N PHE A 150 25.03 3.90 13.80
CA PHE A 150 24.17 4.54 14.78
C PHE A 150 23.76 3.55 15.88
N ASP A 151 24.01 3.88 17.14
CA ASP A 151 23.30 3.25 18.27
C ASP A 151 21.91 3.88 18.37
N VAL A 152 20.92 3.29 17.71
CA VAL A 152 19.56 3.85 17.66
C VAL A 152 18.89 3.88 19.03
N VAL A 153 19.23 2.95 19.94
CA VAL A 153 18.65 2.87 21.28
C VAL A 153 19.18 4.02 22.15
N GLN A 154 20.50 4.21 22.16
CA GLN A 154 21.11 5.34 22.87
C GLN A 154 20.66 6.67 22.27
N LEU A 155 20.65 6.78 20.95
CA LEU A 155 20.25 8.01 20.27
C LEU A 155 18.80 8.41 20.57
N MET A 156 17.86 7.45 20.60
CA MET A 156 16.47 7.76 20.94
C MET A 156 16.31 8.11 22.41
N HIS A 157 17.04 7.45 23.30
CA HIS A 157 17.07 7.82 24.71
C HIS A 157 17.56 9.27 24.86
N GLU A 158 18.71 9.62 24.28
CA GLU A 158 19.25 10.98 24.32
C GLU A 158 18.33 12.03 23.66
N ALA A 159 17.58 11.63 22.62
CA ALA A 159 16.57 12.47 22.00
C ALA A 159 15.32 12.70 22.87
N GLY A 160 15.13 11.92 23.94
CA GLY A 160 14.07 12.11 24.93
C GLY A 160 12.95 11.07 24.91
N ALA A 161 13.20 9.88 24.37
CA ALA A 161 12.29 8.73 24.47
C ALA A 161 12.07 8.32 25.94
N ALA A 162 10.82 8.02 26.30
CA ALA A 162 10.47 7.55 27.64
C ALA A 162 11.03 6.15 27.92
N PHE A 163 11.10 5.30 26.89
CA PHE A 163 11.69 3.97 26.98
C PHE A 163 12.49 3.66 25.72
N SER A 164 13.64 3.02 25.86
CA SER A 164 14.45 2.56 24.73
C SER A 164 15.16 1.27 25.11
N CYS A 165 15.01 0.20 24.33
CA CYS A 165 15.72 -1.05 24.57
C CYS A 165 16.24 -1.74 23.31
N ARG A 166 17.28 -2.56 23.49
CA ARG A 166 17.85 -3.49 22.50
C ARG A 166 17.58 -4.92 22.95
N ILE A 167 17.09 -5.74 22.04
CA ILE A 167 16.76 -7.15 22.29
C ILE A 167 17.55 -8.01 21.31
N THR A 168 18.48 -8.78 21.85
CA THR A 168 19.34 -9.68 21.08
C THR A 168 18.87 -11.13 21.16
N ALA A 169 18.24 -11.51 22.29
CA ALA A 169 17.66 -12.81 22.52
C ALA A 169 16.13 -12.82 22.28
N PRO A 170 15.59 -13.67 21.38
CA PRO A 170 14.16 -13.72 21.12
C PRO A 170 13.26 -14.03 22.33
N GLY A 171 13.81 -14.66 23.38
CA GLY A 171 13.07 -15.02 24.60
C GLY A 171 12.66 -13.80 25.45
N GLU A 172 13.40 -12.69 25.35
CA GLU A 172 13.16 -11.48 26.16
C GLU A 172 12.20 -10.50 25.48
N PHE A 173 11.91 -10.72 24.18
CA PHE A 173 11.08 -9.84 23.36
C PHE A 173 9.77 -9.45 24.04
N LYS A 174 9.04 -10.44 24.55
CA LYS A 174 7.69 -10.22 25.08
C LYS A 174 7.69 -9.34 26.31
N ALA A 175 8.60 -9.57 27.26
CA ALA A 175 8.66 -8.82 28.50
C ALA A 175 8.95 -7.34 28.24
N HIS A 176 9.96 -7.05 27.41
CA HIS A 176 10.29 -5.68 27.04
C HIS A 176 9.22 -5.01 26.19
N PHE A 177 8.56 -5.76 25.32
CA PHE A 177 7.46 -5.21 24.53
C PHE A 177 6.25 -4.84 25.39
N ILE A 178 5.87 -5.69 26.36
CA ILE A 178 4.79 -5.37 27.31
C ILE A 178 5.16 -4.13 28.15
N GLU A 179 6.41 -4.03 28.61
CA GLU A 179 6.92 -2.85 29.33
C GLU A 179 6.84 -1.57 28.46
N ALA A 180 7.24 -1.67 27.19
CA ALA A 180 7.16 -0.55 26.24
C ALA A 180 5.73 -0.09 25.97
N LEU A 181 4.77 -1.02 25.87
CA LEU A 181 3.34 -0.70 25.70
C LEU A 181 2.71 -0.06 26.95
N ALA A 182 3.21 -0.42 28.13
CA ALA A 182 2.78 0.14 29.41
C ALA A 182 3.41 1.51 29.70
N THR A 183 4.55 1.81 29.07
CA THR A 183 5.23 3.10 29.22
C THR A 183 4.43 4.19 28.50
N SER A 184 4.05 5.24 29.23
CA SER A 184 3.43 6.42 28.64
C SER A 184 4.48 7.27 27.91
N GLY A 185 4.31 7.47 26.60
CA GLY A 185 5.23 8.24 25.78
C GLY A 185 5.86 7.44 24.66
N PHE A 186 6.95 7.96 24.11
CA PHE A 186 7.61 7.33 22.97
C PHE A 186 8.53 6.20 23.47
N SER A 187 8.26 5.00 22.99
CA SER A 187 9.05 3.80 23.28
C SER A 187 9.77 3.31 22.02
N LEU A 188 11.08 3.06 22.09
CA LEU A 188 11.85 2.41 21.03
C LEU A 188 12.27 1.00 21.45
N ILE A 189 12.07 0.02 20.57
CA ILE A 189 12.62 -1.32 20.70
C ILE A 189 13.44 -1.66 19.45
N GLU A 190 14.74 -1.88 19.61
CA GLU A 190 15.58 -2.47 18.58
C GLU A 190 15.63 -3.99 18.78
N VAL A 191 15.43 -4.75 17.70
CA VAL A 191 15.41 -6.22 17.73
C VAL A 191 16.43 -6.74 16.73
N ALA A 192 17.46 -7.41 17.22
CA ALA A 192 18.46 -8.04 16.36
C ALA A 192 17.83 -9.20 15.57
N CYS A 193 17.94 -9.15 14.25
CA CYS A 193 17.28 -10.07 13.34
C CYS A 193 18.27 -10.65 12.32
N LEU A 194 18.25 -11.97 12.13
CA LEU A 194 19.00 -12.62 11.06
C LEU A 194 18.33 -12.41 9.70
N CYS A 195 19.09 -11.93 8.71
CA CYS A 195 18.71 -12.00 7.30
C CYS A 195 19.29 -13.28 6.65
N PRO A 196 18.47 -14.32 6.36
CA PRO A 196 18.95 -15.59 5.79
C PRO A 196 19.57 -15.42 4.39
N SER A 197 19.02 -14.51 3.57
CA SER A 197 19.43 -14.35 2.17
C SER A 197 20.76 -13.63 2.00
N HIS A 198 21.04 -12.63 2.85
CA HIS A 198 22.20 -11.74 2.68
C HIS A 198 23.12 -11.67 3.90
N GLY A 199 22.64 -12.03 5.10
CA GLY A 199 23.38 -11.90 6.37
C GLY A 199 24.04 -13.16 6.90
N VAL A 200 23.72 -14.37 6.39
CA VAL A 200 24.20 -15.64 6.97
C VAL A 200 25.72 -15.81 6.88
N LYS A 201 26.36 -15.27 5.84
CA LYS A 201 27.83 -15.33 5.73
C LYS A 201 28.54 -14.50 6.81
N LYS A 202 27.81 -13.62 7.48
CA LYS A 202 28.27 -12.70 8.54
C LYS A 202 27.76 -13.12 9.93
N LEU A 203 27.34 -14.40 10.10
CA LEU A 203 26.74 -14.91 11.35
C LEU A 203 27.67 -14.83 12.57
N LYS A 204 28.98 -15.04 12.36
CA LYS A 204 29.99 -14.93 13.43
C LYS A 204 30.13 -13.50 13.92
N GLU A 205 29.91 -12.54 13.03
CA GLU A 205 29.97 -11.09 13.32
C GLU A 205 28.66 -10.61 13.96
N LEU A 206 27.53 -11.31 13.75
CA LEU A 206 26.25 -11.06 14.40
C LEU A 206 26.31 -11.19 15.95
N ALA A 207 27.27 -11.95 16.47
CA ALA A 207 27.54 -12.05 17.91
C ALA A 207 28.22 -10.78 18.47
N ASP A 208 29.05 -10.10 17.66
CA ASP A 208 29.71 -8.83 18.01
C ASP A 208 28.81 -7.61 17.73
N VAL A 209 27.78 -7.79 16.89
CA VAL A 209 26.74 -6.80 16.52
C VAL A 209 25.74 -6.54 17.65
N ALA A 210 25.54 -7.52 18.51
CA ALA A 210 24.81 -7.32 19.74
C ALA A 210 25.66 -6.42 20.65
N MET A 211 25.44 -5.10 20.60
CA MET A 211 25.98 -4.13 21.56
C MET A 211 25.42 -4.36 22.99
N GLY A 212 25.31 -5.62 23.42
CA GLY A 212 24.58 -6.09 24.59
C GLY A 212 23.07 -5.87 24.46
N ASP A 213 22.31 -6.51 25.35
CA ASP A 213 20.99 -5.98 25.66
C ASP A 213 21.20 -4.64 26.40
N LEU A 214 20.45 -3.63 26.00
CA LEU A 214 20.50 -2.29 26.57
C LEU A 214 19.07 -1.88 26.89
N LYS A 215 18.83 -1.28 28.06
CA LYS A 215 17.53 -0.77 28.46
C LYS A 215 17.70 0.53 29.20
N LEU A 216 17.01 1.57 28.72
CA LEU A 216 17.08 2.93 29.21
C LEU A 216 15.66 3.48 29.32
N ALA A 217 15.39 4.27 30.37
CA ALA A 217 14.08 4.85 30.60
C ALA A 217 14.17 6.24 31.24
N TYR A 218 13.21 7.09 30.93
CA TYR A 218 12.99 8.39 31.57
C TYR A 218 11.55 8.50 32.06
N GLU A 219 11.36 9.11 33.23
CA GLU A 219 10.04 9.57 33.63
C GLU A 219 9.73 10.90 32.94
N ARG A 220 8.89 10.84 31.91
CA ARG A 220 8.48 12.02 31.13
C ARG A 220 7.04 11.88 30.67
N ALA A 221 6.24 12.91 30.91
CA ALA A 221 4.86 12.92 30.44
C ALA A 221 4.79 12.92 28.90
N PRO A 222 3.81 12.21 28.30
CA PRO A 222 3.65 12.20 26.86
C PRO A 222 3.12 13.54 26.35
N ALA A 223 3.51 13.93 25.13
CA ALA A 223 2.84 15.02 24.44
C ALA A 223 1.40 14.62 24.07
N ARG A 224 0.46 15.51 24.31
CA ARG A 224 -0.95 15.34 23.93
C ARG A 224 -1.33 16.43 22.94
N ALA A 225 -2.13 16.07 21.94
CA ALA A 225 -2.75 17.05 21.07
C ALA A 225 -3.91 17.74 21.80
N GLU A 226 -4.04 19.05 21.61
CA GLU A 226 -5.29 19.74 21.92
C GLU A 226 -6.29 19.41 20.83
N TYR A 227 -7.30 18.63 21.17
CA TYR A 227 -8.38 18.34 20.23
C TYR A 227 -9.24 19.60 20.02
N ARG A 228 -9.46 19.95 18.76
CA ARG A 228 -10.40 21.00 18.38
C ARG A 228 -11.57 20.33 17.68
N GLU A 229 -12.77 20.56 18.19
CA GLU A 229 -13.98 20.20 17.45
C GLU A 229 -14.00 21.01 16.16
N THR A 230 -13.87 20.31 15.03
CA THR A 230 -14.04 20.90 13.70
C THR A 230 -15.32 20.34 13.10
N ALA A 231 -16.00 21.15 12.27
CA ALA A 231 -17.12 20.66 11.50
C ALA A 231 -16.64 19.48 10.62
N PRO A 232 -17.43 18.42 10.47
CA PRO A 232 -17.06 17.29 9.62
C PRO A 232 -16.68 17.78 8.21
N LEU A 233 -15.62 17.20 7.63
CA LEU A 233 -15.35 17.40 6.20
C LEU A 233 -16.46 16.75 5.33
N PHE A 234 -17.22 15.82 5.91
CA PHE A 234 -18.42 15.25 5.31
C PHE A 234 -19.51 16.33 5.18
N GLY A 235 -20.03 16.54 3.97
CA GLY A 235 -21.01 17.59 3.67
C GLY A 235 -20.44 18.87 3.04
N LEU A 236 -19.11 18.99 2.88
CA LEU A 236 -18.47 20.00 2.03
C LEU A 236 -18.52 19.64 0.54
N GLU A 237 -19.51 18.83 0.14
CA GLU A 237 -19.66 18.39 -1.25
C GLU A 237 -19.81 19.61 -2.15
N LYS A 238 -18.84 19.80 -3.05
CA LYS A 238 -19.00 20.70 -4.18
C LYS A 238 -19.65 19.88 -5.29
N PRO A 239 -20.97 19.95 -5.49
CA PRO A 239 -21.62 19.16 -6.53
C PRO A 239 -20.98 19.51 -7.86
N VAL A 240 -20.51 18.48 -8.56
CA VAL A 240 -20.04 18.64 -9.95
C VAL A 240 -21.30 18.84 -10.79
N ALA A 241 -21.36 19.94 -11.53
CA ALA A 241 -22.48 20.19 -12.44
C ALA A 241 -22.58 19.02 -13.43
N THR A 242 -23.74 18.36 -13.43
CA THR A 242 -24.02 17.23 -14.32
C THR A 242 -24.60 17.76 -15.62
N ALA A 243 -23.86 17.66 -16.71
CA ALA A 243 -24.33 18.08 -18.04
C ALA A 243 -24.78 16.91 -18.91
N ASN A 244 -24.36 15.68 -18.57
CA ASN A 244 -24.53 14.50 -19.42
C ASN A 244 -25.42 13.45 -18.76
N ARG A 245 -26.01 12.56 -19.55
CA ARG A 245 -26.85 11.45 -19.09
C ARG A 245 -26.11 10.11 -19.10
N SER A 246 -26.70 9.12 -18.43
CA SER A 246 -26.26 7.73 -18.42
C SER A 246 -27.47 6.81 -18.35
N THR A 247 -27.41 5.66 -19.03
CA THR A 247 -28.45 4.63 -19.00
C THR A 247 -28.31 3.64 -17.84
N ILE A 248 -27.26 3.78 -17.00
CA ILE A 248 -27.04 2.92 -15.83
C ILE A 248 -28.22 3.05 -14.85
N LYS A 249 -28.89 1.91 -14.61
CA LYS A 249 -30.06 1.82 -13.71
C LYS A 249 -29.68 1.83 -12.24
N GLU A 250 -28.71 0.98 -11.85
CA GLU A 250 -28.25 0.88 -10.46
C GLU A 250 -26.74 0.95 -10.36
N ARG A 251 -26.03 -0.01 -10.95
CA ARG A 251 -24.57 -0.15 -10.85
C ARG A 251 -24.03 -0.82 -12.11
N LEU A 252 -22.83 -0.42 -12.52
CA LEU A 252 -22.02 -1.07 -13.53
C LEU A 252 -20.58 -1.19 -13.03
N GLY A 253 -20.04 -2.41 -13.06
CA GLY A 253 -18.66 -2.75 -12.74
C GLY A 253 -17.86 -3.11 -13.98
N LEU A 254 -16.81 -2.34 -14.25
CA LEU A 254 -15.92 -2.50 -15.38
C LEU A 254 -14.52 -2.88 -14.89
N VAL A 255 -13.91 -3.90 -15.48
CA VAL A 255 -12.48 -4.19 -15.33
C VAL A 255 -11.79 -3.87 -16.65
N ILE A 256 -10.80 -2.98 -16.63
CA ILE A 256 -9.98 -2.64 -17.79
C ILE A 256 -8.59 -3.21 -17.55
N ALA A 257 -8.07 -4.00 -18.48
CA ALA A 257 -6.81 -4.71 -18.32
C ALA A 257 -5.94 -4.67 -19.58
N GLY A 258 -4.63 -4.63 -19.37
CA GLY A 258 -3.61 -4.63 -20.43
C GLY A 258 -2.22 -4.80 -19.84
N SER A 259 -1.18 -4.50 -20.62
CA SER A 259 0.21 -4.57 -20.15
C SER A 259 0.61 -3.27 -19.43
N ALA A 260 1.59 -3.36 -18.53
CA ALA A 260 2.15 -2.21 -17.82
C ALA A 260 2.63 -1.13 -18.80
N GLY A 261 2.32 0.13 -18.49
CA GLY A 261 2.59 1.27 -19.39
C GLY A 261 1.66 1.37 -20.60
N GLY A 262 0.66 0.50 -20.75
CA GLY A 262 -0.33 0.49 -21.84
C GLY A 262 -1.53 1.43 -21.66
N GLY A 263 -1.45 2.41 -20.75
CA GLY A 263 -2.49 3.43 -20.56
C GLY A 263 -3.76 3.00 -19.81
N VAL A 264 -3.80 1.79 -19.25
CA VAL A 264 -4.97 1.24 -18.51
C VAL A 264 -5.47 2.17 -17.40
N GLN A 265 -4.56 2.66 -16.55
CA GLN A 265 -4.93 3.56 -15.45
C GLN A 265 -5.49 4.89 -15.96
N SER A 266 -4.93 5.43 -17.04
CA SER A 266 -5.42 6.67 -17.66
C SER A 266 -6.81 6.47 -18.27
N ALA A 267 -7.03 5.35 -18.97
CA ALA A 267 -8.34 5.00 -19.52
C ALA A 267 -9.41 4.90 -18.43
N ALA A 268 -9.12 4.15 -17.35
CA ALA A 268 -10.02 4.01 -16.21
C ALA A 268 -10.30 5.35 -15.52
N ARG A 269 -9.30 6.23 -15.38
CA ARG A 269 -9.48 7.58 -14.83
C ARG A 269 -10.41 8.43 -15.69
N LEU A 270 -10.26 8.37 -17.01
CA LEU A 270 -11.10 9.12 -17.95
C LEU A 270 -12.56 8.66 -17.89
N ILE A 271 -12.80 7.34 -17.86
CA ILE A 271 -14.14 6.78 -17.73
C ILE A 271 -14.74 7.13 -16.38
N ALA A 272 -13.94 7.09 -15.31
CA ALA A 272 -14.38 7.51 -13.99
C ALA A 272 -14.82 8.98 -13.98
N ASN A 273 -14.03 9.87 -14.59
CA ASN A 273 -14.36 11.28 -14.72
C ASN A 273 -15.63 11.50 -15.56
N ALA A 274 -15.79 10.77 -16.66
CA ALA A 274 -16.99 10.81 -17.48
C ALA A 274 -18.23 10.38 -16.69
N GLY A 275 -18.11 9.33 -15.86
CA GLY A 275 -19.19 8.91 -14.95
C GLY A 275 -19.58 9.99 -13.95
N ILE A 276 -18.62 10.71 -13.37
CA ILE A 276 -18.87 11.85 -12.48
C ILE A 276 -19.61 12.97 -13.23
N LEU A 277 -19.18 13.30 -14.46
CA LEU A 277 -19.84 14.32 -15.31
C LEU A 277 -21.26 13.91 -15.73
N SER A 278 -21.56 12.61 -15.70
CA SER A 278 -22.90 12.03 -15.89
C SER A 278 -23.72 11.85 -14.60
N GLY A 279 -23.25 12.40 -13.47
CA GLY A 279 -23.96 12.39 -12.19
C GLY A 279 -23.99 11.04 -11.48
N LEU A 280 -22.95 10.22 -11.66
CA LEU A 280 -22.81 8.93 -11.01
C LEU A 280 -21.85 9.01 -9.83
N HIS A 281 -22.08 8.17 -8.82
CA HIS A 281 -21.07 7.81 -7.83
C HIS A 281 -20.05 6.90 -8.49
N VAL A 282 -18.77 7.20 -8.31
CA VAL A 282 -17.70 6.51 -9.02
C VAL A 282 -16.58 6.10 -8.06
N THR A 283 -16.07 4.89 -8.24
CA THR A 283 -14.83 4.45 -7.62
C THR A 283 -13.89 3.89 -8.68
N MET A 284 -12.59 4.15 -8.54
CA MET A 284 -11.55 3.56 -9.37
C MET A 284 -10.47 2.96 -8.47
N LYS A 285 -10.12 1.70 -8.70
CA LYS A 285 -9.02 1.00 -8.03
C LYS A 285 -8.05 0.45 -9.07
N GLY A 286 -6.78 0.84 -8.98
CA GLY A 286 -5.71 0.30 -9.83
C GLY A 286 -5.08 -0.95 -9.22
N GLU A 287 -4.67 -1.89 -10.06
CA GLU A 287 -3.89 -3.06 -9.69
C GLU A 287 -2.76 -3.29 -10.69
N TYR A 288 -1.53 -3.30 -10.20
CA TYR A 288 -0.34 -3.53 -11.02
C TYR A 288 0.83 -3.95 -10.09
N PRO A 289 1.82 -4.70 -10.60
CA PRO A 289 3.02 -5.04 -9.85
C PRO A 289 3.80 -3.80 -9.38
N ILE A 290 4.58 -3.95 -8.32
CA ILE A 290 5.50 -2.90 -7.84
C ILE A 290 6.62 -2.56 -8.84
N THR A 291 6.90 -3.46 -9.80
CA THR A 291 7.88 -3.27 -10.85
C THR A 291 7.33 -2.35 -11.95
N VAL A 292 7.94 -1.18 -12.11
CA VAL A 292 7.51 -0.20 -13.13
C VAL A 292 7.78 -0.75 -14.54
N GLY A 293 6.75 -0.75 -15.40
CA GLY A 293 6.89 -1.01 -16.84
C GLY A 293 6.93 -2.48 -17.26
N ALA A 294 6.74 -3.43 -16.35
CA ALA A 294 6.70 -4.87 -16.67
C ALA A 294 5.44 -5.53 -16.08
N GLY A 295 4.91 -6.54 -16.77
CA GLY A 295 3.74 -7.31 -16.36
C GLY A 295 2.40 -6.67 -16.74
N PHE A 296 1.37 -6.97 -15.96
CA PHE A 296 0.01 -6.50 -16.22
C PHE A 296 -0.26 -5.11 -15.62
N SER A 297 -1.28 -4.44 -16.13
CA SER A 297 -1.98 -3.35 -15.46
C SER A 297 -3.47 -3.59 -15.58
N ALA A 298 -4.19 -3.54 -14.46
CA ALA A 298 -5.63 -3.66 -14.40
C ALA A 298 -6.22 -2.49 -13.60
N ALA A 299 -7.44 -2.11 -13.92
CA ALA A 299 -8.19 -1.11 -13.18
C ALA A 299 -9.65 -1.53 -13.05
N GLU A 300 -10.19 -1.42 -11.86
CA GLU A 300 -11.58 -1.64 -11.49
C GLU A 300 -12.28 -0.28 -11.46
N VAL A 301 -13.36 -0.12 -12.21
CA VAL A 301 -14.21 1.09 -12.21
C VAL A 301 -15.64 0.67 -11.88
N ILE A 302 -16.21 1.27 -10.83
CA ILE A 302 -17.63 1.10 -10.48
C ILE A 302 -18.32 2.43 -10.75
N LEU A 303 -19.39 2.39 -11.53
CA LEU A 303 -20.29 3.49 -11.81
C LEU A 303 -21.66 3.17 -11.19
N SER A 304 -22.20 4.02 -10.32
CA SER A 304 -23.46 3.74 -9.63
C SER A 304 -24.35 4.97 -9.43
N ARG A 305 -25.66 4.74 -9.39
CA ARG A 305 -26.66 5.74 -8.98
C ARG A 305 -26.74 5.94 -7.46
N LYS A 306 -26.13 5.04 -6.68
CA LYS A 306 -26.12 5.06 -5.21
C LYS A 306 -24.67 5.18 -4.70
N PRO A 307 -24.45 5.68 -3.47
CA PRO A 307 -23.13 5.68 -2.85
C PRO A 307 -22.46 4.30 -2.85
N ILE A 308 -21.15 4.26 -3.13
CA ILE A 308 -20.36 3.03 -3.21
C ILE A 308 -19.57 2.89 -1.91
N HIS A 309 -19.88 1.83 -1.13
CA HIS A 309 -19.21 1.56 0.15
C HIS A 309 -18.13 0.48 0.07
N TYR A 310 -18.10 -0.29 -1.02
CA TYR A 310 -17.09 -1.32 -1.27
C TYR A 310 -16.60 -1.21 -2.72
N THR A 311 -15.28 -1.07 -2.87
CA THR A 311 -14.65 -0.78 -4.17
C THR A 311 -14.21 -2.01 -4.95
N GLY A 312 -14.34 -3.22 -4.36
CA GLY A 312 -13.90 -4.46 -4.99
C GLY A 312 -14.86 -4.97 -6.07
N LEU A 313 -14.29 -5.52 -7.15
CA LEU A 313 -15.01 -6.16 -8.24
C LEU A 313 -14.56 -7.62 -8.44
N GLU A 314 -15.19 -8.55 -7.71
CA GLU A 314 -14.97 -9.99 -7.89
C GLU A 314 -15.75 -10.58 -9.07
N SER A 315 -16.90 -9.97 -9.39
CA SER A 315 -17.80 -10.35 -10.48
C SER A 315 -18.15 -9.10 -11.30
N PRO A 316 -17.31 -8.72 -12.28
CA PRO A 316 -17.56 -7.56 -13.12
C PRO A 316 -18.64 -7.83 -14.16
N ASP A 317 -19.43 -6.79 -14.44
CA ASP A 317 -20.41 -6.80 -15.53
C ASP A 317 -19.69 -6.81 -16.90
N VAL A 318 -18.54 -6.15 -16.98
CA VAL A 318 -17.78 -5.99 -18.21
C VAL A 318 -16.27 -6.12 -17.95
N VAL A 319 -15.59 -6.85 -18.83
CA VAL A 319 -14.12 -6.93 -18.87
C VAL A 319 -13.63 -6.43 -20.22
N VAL A 320 -12.81 -5.39 -20.20
CA VAL A 320 -12.08 -4.86 -21.34
C VAL A 320 -10.63 -5.34 -21.22
N ALA A 321 -10.14 -6.13 -22.18
CA ALA A 321 -8.75 -6.58 -22.18
C ALA A 321 -8.11 -6.37 -23.56
N VAL A 322 -6.96 -5.69 -23.59
CA VAL A 322 -6.28 -5.33 -24.85
C VAL A 322 -4.95 -6.04 -25.07
N THR A 323 -4.44 -6.78 -24.09
CA THR A 323 -3.23 -7.60 -24.21
C THR A 323 -3.37 -8.92 -23.45
N GLU A 324 -2.53 -9.91 -23.74
CA GLU A 324 -2.55 -11.21 -23.06
C GLU A 324 -2.22 -11.08 -21.57
N ASP A 325 -1.26 -10.22 -21.19
CA ASP A 325 -0.94 -9.96 -19.77
C ASP A 325 -2.17 -9.48 -18.99
N GLY A 326 -2.93 -8.56 -19.60
CA GLY A 326 -4.17 -8.04 -19.04
C GLY A 326 -5.26 -9.12 -18.98
N MET A 327 -5.40 -9.88 -20.04
CA MET A 327 -6.39 -10.96 -20.14
C MET A 327 -6.11 -12.06 -19.10
N ALA A 328 -4.86 -12.51 -18.97
CA ALA A 328 -4.42 -13.47 -17.97
C ALA A 328 -4.77 -13.01 -16.56
N LYS A 329 -4.59 -11.71 -16.26
CA LYS A 329 -4.96 -11.15 -14.97
C LYS A 329 -6.48 -11.11 -14.75
N ALA A 330 -7.26 -10.76 -15.77
CA ALA A 330 -8.71 -10.64 -15.66
C ALA A 330 -9.45 -11.99 -15.75
N ARG A 331 -8.77 -13.05 -16.21
CA ARG A 331 -9.38 -14.35 -16.55
C ARG A 331 -10.18 -14.97 -15.40
N SER A 332 -9.67 -14.89 -14.17
CA SER A 332 -10.32 -15.45 -12.97
C SER A 332 -11.56 -14.70 -12.50
N ARG A 333 -11.79 -13.47 -13.00
CA ARG A 333 -12.90 -12.62 -12.58
C ARG A 333 -14.15 -12.80 -13.44
N LYS A 334 -13.98 -13.34 -14.65
CA LYS A 334 -15.09 -13.54 -15.59
C LYS A 334 -16.13 -14.50 -15.02
N LYS A 335 -17.39 -14.15 -15.17
CA LYS A 335 -18.56 -15.00 -14.90
C LYS A 335 -19.40 -15.12 -16.17
N GLU A 336 -20.37 -16.03 -16.19
CA GLU A 336 -21.22 -16.28 -17.37
C GLU A 336 -21.95 -15.01 -17.87
N HIS A 337 -22.31 -14.09 -16.96
CA HIS A 337 -22.96 -12.81 -17.32
C HIS A 337 -21.99 -11.71 -17.76
N THR A 338 -20.67 -11.92 -17.62
CA THR A 338 -19.68 -10.88 -17.92
C THR A 338 -19.58 -10.66 -19.43
N THR A 339 -19.77 -9.42 -19.86
CA THR A 339 -19.51 -9.01 -21.24
C THR A 339 -18.02 -8.81 -21.46
N LEU A 340 -17.46 -9.41 -22.51
CA LEU A 340 -16.04 -9.25 -22.84
C LEU A 340 -15.86 -8.31 -24.03
N VAL A 341 -14.91 -7.38 -23.91
CA VAL A 341 -14.47 -6.48 -24.99
C VAL A 341 -12.97 -6.68 -25.16
N LEU A 342 -12.58 -7.34 -26.24
CA LEU A 342 -11.24 -7.88 -26.41
C LEU A 342 -10.58 -7.35 -27.68
N ASP A 343 -9.27 -7.15 -27.62
CA ASP A 343 -8.48 -6.92 -28.83
C ASP A 343 -8.55 -8.13 -29.77
N SER A 344 -8.52 -7.87 -31.09
CA SER A 344 -8.67 -8.88 -32.14
C SER A 344 -7.56 -9.94 -32.14
N LYS A 345 -6.46 -9.74 -31.41
CA LYS A 345 -5.40 -10.74 -31.20
C LYS A 345 -5.69 -11.73 -30.07
N LEU A 346 -6.67 -11.45 -29.22
CA LEU A 346 -7.05 -12.30 -28.09
C LEU A 346 -8.20 -13.24 -28.48
N ARG A 347 -8.33 -14.39 -27.82
CA ARG A 347 -9.43 -15.34 -28.05
C ARG A 347 -9.91 -15.95 -26.74
N GLU A 348 -11.23 -15.98 -26.57
CA GLU A 348 -11.88 -16.59 -25.41
C GLU A 348 -13.06 -17.47 -25.84
N GLU A 349 -12.79 -18.75 -26.08
CA GLU A 349 -13.77 -19.72 -26.60
C GLU A 349 -14.98 -19.91 -25.67
N ALA A 350 -14.78 -19.79 -24.36
CA ALA A 350 -15.86 -19.88 -23.37
C ALA A 350 -16.87 -18.72 -23.43
N PHE A 351 -16.62 -17.69 -24.24
CA PHE A 351 -17.45 -16.48 -24.35
C PHE A 351 -17.71 -16.16 -25.83
N PRO A 352 -18.62 -16.90 -26.51
CA PRO A 352 -18.87 -16.74 -27.94
C PRO A 352 -19.44 -15.34 -28.30
N ASN A 353 -20.08 -14.67 -27.35
CA ASN A 353 -20.63 -13.32 -27.52
C ASN A 353 -19.63 -12.20 -27.16
N ALA A 354 -18.34 -12.53 -26.99
CA ALA A 354 -17.30 -11.53 -26.79
C ALA A 354 -17.22 -10.57 -27.99
N ILE A 355 -17.04 -9.29 -27.68
CA ILE A 355 -16.90 -8.21 -28.66
C ILE A 355 -15.42 -8.06 -28.99
N TYR A 356 -15.06 -8.25 -30.25
CA TYR A 356 -13.68 -8.14 -30.71
C TYR A 356 -13.48 -6.88 -31.56
N GLY A 357 -12.32 -6.21 -31.42
CA GLY A 357 -11.96 -5.05 -32.23
C GLY A 357 -10.45 -4.88 -32.36
N ASP A 358 -10.01 -4.16 -33.40
CA ASP A 358 -8.58 -3.87 -33.67
C ASP A 358 -8.02 -2.77 -32.74
N PHE A 359 -8.25 -2.89 -31.43
CA PHE A 359 -8.02 -1.80 -30.48
C PHE A 359 -6.54 -1.42 -30.32
N GLN A 360 -5.63 -2.39 -30.35
CA GLN A 360 -4.18 -2.13 -30.33
C GLN A 360 -3.67 -1.47 -31.61
N LYS A 361 -4.23 -1.86 -32.75
CA LYS A 361 -3.83 -1.33 -34.05
C LYS A 361 -4.26 0.13 -34.18
N GLU A 362 -5.50 0.43 -33.82
CA GLU A 362 -6.09 1.76 -33.98
C GLU A 362 -5.75 2.70 -32.81
N GLY A 363 -5.69 2.19 -31.58
CA GLY A 363 -5.41 2.98 -30.38
C GLY A 363 -3.93 3.04 -29.98
N GLY A 364 -3.07 2.28 -30.64
CA GLY A 364 -1.66 2.17 -30.31
C GLY A 364 -1.40 1.64 -28.88
N LYS A 365 -0.14 1.69 -28.45
CA LYS A 365 0.29 1.10 -27.17
C LYS A 365 -0.43 1.67 -25.94
N GLN A 366 -0.71 2.98 -25.93
CA GLN A 366 -1.25 3.68 -24.76
C GLN A 366 -2.74 4.03 -24.86
N GLY A 367 -3.31 4.04 -26.08
CA GLY A 367 -4.71 4.40 -26.31
C GLY A 367 -5.64 3.20 -26.44
N ALA A 368 -5.12 1.99 -26.70
CA ALA A 368 -5.94 0.79 -26.94
C ALA A 368 -6.98 0.52 -25.85
N ALA A 369 -6.58 0.61 -24.57
CA ALA A 369 -7.48 0.37 -23.44
C ALA A 369 -8.61 1.39 -23.37
N LEU A 370 -8.32 2.67 -23.63
CA LEU A 370 -9.34 3.71 -23.70
C LEU A 370 -10.25 3.49 -24.91
N TYR A 371 -9.68 3.15 -26.06
CA TYR A 371 -10.43 2.97 -27.29
C TYR A 371 -11.44 1.83 -27.16
N ALA A 372 -10.99 0.68 -26.64
CA ALA A 372 -11.84 -0.47 -26.41
C ALA A 372 -12.98 -0.18 -25.43
N ALA A 373 -12.68 0.49 -24.32
CA ALA A 373 -13.68 0.81 -23.31
C ALA A 373 -14.65 1.90 -23.78
N ALA A 374 -14.16 2.96 -24.43
CA ALA A 374 -15.00 4.03 -25.01
C ALA A 374 -15.90 3.48 -26.12
N PHE A 375 -15.37 2.62 -26.99
CA PHE A 375 -16.13 1.94 -28.03
C PHE A 375 -17.34 1.21 -27.45
N TRP A 376 -17.13 0.39 -26.42
CA TRP A 376 -18.23 -0.34 -25.80
C TRP A 376 -19.22 0.58 -25.07
N LEU A 377 -18.71 1.55 -24.30
CA LEU A 377 -19.56 2.49 -23.54
C LEU A 377 -20.48 3.31 -24.45
N VAL A 378 -19.96 3.80 -25.58
CA VAL A 378 -20.74 4.58 -26.55
C VAL A 378 -21.68 3.67 -27.34
N ARG A 379 -21.21 2.50 -27.78
CA ARG A 379 -22.03 1.52 -28.51
C ARG A 379 -23.28 1.11 -27.74
N GLU A 380 -23.12 0.78 -26.46
CA GLU A 380 -24.22 0.34 -25.60
C GLU A 380 -24.97 1.53 -24.96
N GLY A 381 -24.59 2.77 -25.28
CA GLY A 381 -25.24 3.98 -24.76
C GLY A 381 -25.13 4.13 -23.24
N VAL A 382 -24.10 3.56 -22.62
CA VAL A 382 -23.90 3.58 -21.15
C VAL A 382 -23.59 4.99 -20.67
N LEU A 383 -22.70 5.68 -21.40
CA LEU A 383 -22.34 7.08 -21.19
C LEU A 383 -22.43 7.82 -22.53
N GLU A 384 -22.85 9.08 -22.48
CA GLU A 384 -22.80 9.98 -23.64
C GLU A 384 -21.35 10.23 -24.04
N ILE A 385 -21.09 10.33 -25.35
CA ILE A 385 -19.75 10.55 -25.88
C ILE A 385 -19.20 11.91 -25.42
N GLU A 386 -20.05 12.91 -25.26
CA GLU A 386 -19.72 14.23 -24.76
C GLU A 386 -19.08 14.19 -23.37
N ALA A 387 -19.55 13.29 -22.49
CA ALA A 387 -18.96 13.11 -21.15
C ALA A 387 -17.53 12.58 -21.24
N LEU A 388 -17.27 11.63 -22.16
CA LEU A 388 -15.93 11.09 -22.42
C LEU A 388 -15.02 12.16 -23.03
N LEU A 389 -15.52 12.94 -23.99
CA LEU A 389 -14.78 14.03 -24.63
C LEU A 389 -14.41 15.13 -23.63
N GLU A 390 -15.35 15.55 -22.77
CA GLU A 390 -15.06 16.55 -21.74
C GLU A 390 -14.02 16.03 -20.73
N ALA A 391 -14.12 14.76 -20.32
CA ALA A 391 -13.11 14.14 -19.46
C ALA A 391 -11.72 14.13 -20.13
N ALA A 392 -11.65 13.87 -21.44
CA ALA A 392 -10.40 13.86 -22.20
C ALA A 392 -9.78 15.25 -22.41
N ARG A 393 -10.59 16.29 -22.59
CA ARG A 393 -10.12 17.68 -22.79
C ARG A 393 -9.29 18.21 -21.62
N LYS A 394 -9.51 17.70 -20.41
CA LYS A 394 -8.75 18.07 -19.20
C LYS A 394 -7.41 17.33 -19.07
N HIS A 395 -7.09 16.42 -19.99
CA HIS A 395 -5.87 15.61 -19.95
C HIS A 395 -4.74 16.27 -20.76
N LYS A 396 -3.47 16.04 -20.34
CA LYS A 396 -2.26 16.57 -21.01
C LYS A 396 -2.05 16.11 -22.46
N HIS A 397 -2.76 15.07 -22.90
CA HIS A 397 -2.70 14.51 -24.25
C HIS A 397 -4.09 14.56 -24.90
N SER A 398 -4.83 15.64 -24.67
CA SER A 398 -6.24 15.79 -25.01
C SER A 398 -6.54 15.51 -26.50
N GLU A 399 -5.75 16.05 -27.43
CA GLU A 399 -5.97 15.90 -28.88
C GLU A 399 -6.06 14.43 -29.30
N ALA A 400 -5.03 13.63 -28.99
CA ALA A 400 -5.00 12.21 -29.36
C ALA A 400 -6.10 11.38 -28.67
N LEU A 401 -6.49 11.74 -27.45
CA LEU A 401 -7.54 11.03 -26.71
C LEU A 401 -8.94 11.38 -27.25
N VAL A 402 -9.15 12.64 -27.63
CA VAL A 402 -10.40 13.11 -28.24
C VAL A 402 -10.62 12.42 -29.59
N GLU A 403 -9.62 12.42 -30.47
CA GLU A 403 -9.70 11.75 -31.78
C GLU A 403 -10.08 10.27 -31.64
N LEU A 404 -9.49 9.60 -30.66
CA LEU A 404 -9.71 8.19 -30.38
C LEU A 404 -11.12 7.91 -29.80
N ILE A 405 -11.66 8.82 -28.99
CA ILE A 405 -13.05 8.74 -28.50
C ILE A 405 -14.05 9.03 -29.63
N GLU A 406 -13.80 10.04 -30.46
CA GLU A 406 -14.63 10.37 -31.62
C GLU A 406 -14.70 9.17 -32.57
N LYS A 407 -13.55 8.55 -32.85
CA LYS A 407 -13.47 7.31 -33.62
C LYS A 407 -14.25 6.15 -33.00
N ALA A 408 -14.27 6.04 -31.68
CA ALA A 408 -15.09 5.03 -30.99
C ALA A 408 -16.60 5.29 -31.21
N GLY A 409 -17.01 6.54 -31.37
CA GLY A 409 -18.40 6.92 -31.66
C GLY A 409 -18.84 6.70 -33.11
N THR A 410 -17.94 6.86 -34.08
CA THR A 410 -18.29 6.74 -35.51
C THR A 410 -18.57 5.31 -35.96
N VAL A 411 -17.99 4.30 -35.29
CA VAL A 411 -18.29 2.88 -35.59
C VAL A 411 -19.76 2.53 -35.29
N ASN A 412 -20.48 3.39 -34.57
CA ASN A 412 -21.89 3.21 -34.24
C ASN A 412 -22.85 3.75 -35.32
N SER A 413 -22.40 4.58 -36.27
CA SER A 413 -23.29 5.20 -37.28
C SER A 413 -23.61 4.32 -38.49
N GLU A 414 -23.07 3.10 -38.58
CA GLU A 414 -23.31 2.15 -39.67
C GLU A 414 -24.27 1.00 -39.30
N ARG A 415 -25.15 1.17 -38.30
CA ARG A 415 -26.23 0.22 -37.97
C ARG A 415 -27.62 0.83 -37.98
#